data_AF-A0A963MR96-F1
#
_entry.id   AF-A0A963MR96-F1
#
_cell.length_a   1.000
_cell.length_b   1.000
_cell.length_c   1.000
_cell.angle_alpha   90.00
_cell.angle_beta   90.00
_cell.angle_gamma   90.00
#
_symmetry.space_group_name_H-M   'P 1'
#
loop_
_entity.id
_entity.type
_entity.pdbx_description
1 polymer ?
#
loop_
_entity_poly.entity_id
_entity_poly.type
_entity_poly.pdbx_seq_one_letter_code
_entity_poly.pdbx_strand_id
1 'polypeptide(L)'
;MPGYSMVPHIALILPLQSRAFGSAAELVKQGFTTAAEREAALPLIVRIYSTTDDPLDVLITYHQALDAGAVFVVGPLTRNGVTALASSHVVAVPTLALNSTDRDMMLPPNLFLFGLQSESEAVYIAEMALSAGKSHAIIIQDNSGLSQRLQRAFADRWLSEFGNTAESIEYDEPQGFFSRLRKYTGGEQNLVFLALDANKARRIRPYLNPQTPVYATSQVFVTREDPLFNHDLNGIRFMDMPWLLQP
;
A
#
# COMPACT_ATOMS: atom_id res chain seq x y z
N MET A 1 -10.82 41.75 -17.59
CA MET A 1 -10.14 40.60 -16.98
C MET A 1 -10.95 40.21 -15.74
N PRO A 2 -11.71 39.11 -15.73
CA PRO A 2 -12.40 38.70 -14.50
C PRO A 2 -11.34 38.21 -13.51
N GLY A 3 -11.26 38.84 -12.35
CA GLY A 3 -10.32 38.49 -11.29
C GLY A 3 -10.65 37.09 -10.75
N TYR A 4 -9.68 36.18 -10.84
CA TYR A 4 -9.74 34.92 -10.13
C TYR A 4 -9.70 35.26 -8.64
N SER A 5 -10.85 35.21 -7.96
CA SER A 5 -10.87 35.43 -6.51
C SER A 5 -10.15 34.25 -5.85
N MET A 6 -9.03 34.53 -5.19
CA MET A 6 -8.37 33.56 -4.32
C MET A 6 -9.33 33.21 -3.19
N VAL A 7 -9.86 31.99 -3.22
CA VAL A 7 -10.75 31.48 -2.17
C VAL A 7 -9.96 30.44 -1.41
N PRO A 8 -9.68 30.64 -0.10
CA PRO A 8 -9.05 29.61 0.73
C PRO A 8 -9.82 28.30 0.64
N HIS A 9 -9.13 27.23 0.26
CA HIS A 9 -9.75 25.91 0.08
C HIS A 9 -8.74 24.76 0.28
N ILE A 10 -9.27 23.56 0.42
CA ILE A 10 -8.53 22.30 0.34
C ILE A 10 -8.57 21.82 -1.11
N ALA A 11 -7.41 21.63 -1.73
CA ALA A 11 -7.32 21.07 -3.08
C ALA A 11 -7.16 19.54 -3.01
N LEU A 12 -8.08 18.80 -3.60
CA LEU A 12 -8.01 17.35 -3.75
C LEU A 12 -7.53 17.01 -5.17
N ILE A 13 -6.26 16.67 -5.31
CA ILE A 13 -5.59 16.38 -6.59
C ILE A 13 -5.57 14.86 -6.83
N LEU A 14 -6.31 14.40 -7.83
CA LEU A 14 -6.51 12.98 -8.10
C LEU A 14 -6.38 12.66 -9.60
N PRO A 15 -5.80 11.49 -9.96
CA PRO A 15 -5.58 11.08 -11.35
C PRO A 15 -6.87 10.55 -12.00
N LEU A 16 -7.94 11.33 -11.99
CA LEU A 16 -9.27 10.94 -12.48
C LEU A 16 -9.29 10.69 -14.00
N GLN A 17 -8.31 11.22 -14.73
CA GLN A 17 -8.13 10.99 -16.17
C GLN A 17 -7.19 9.82 -16.48
N SER A 18 -6.55 9.21 -15.47
CA SER A 18 -5.68 8.05 -15.70
C SER A 18 -6.53 6.80 -15.97
N ARG A 19 -6.16 6.06 -17.02
CA ARG A 19 -6.75 4.74 -17.30
C ARG A 19 -6.42 3.71 -16.21
N ALA A 20 -5.23 3.78 -15.63
CA ALA A 20 -4.76 2.83 -14.63
C ALA A 20 -5.30 3.15 -13.23
N PHE A 21 -5.37 4.45 -12.87
CA PHE A 21 -5.67 4.89 -11.51
C PHE A 21 -7.04 5.54 -11.34
N GLY A 22 -7.76 5.85 -12.42
CA GLY A 22 -9.03 6.60 -12.36
C GLY A 22 -10.11 5.95 -11.48
N SER A 23 -10.23 4.61 -11.54
CA SER A 23 -11.20 3.87 -10.70
C SER A 23 -10.88 4.01 -9.21
N ALA A 24 -9.61 3.83 -8.81
CA ALA A 24 -9.19 4.01 -7.43
C ALA A 24 -9.31 5.47 -6.97
N ALA A 25 -8.96 6.41 -7.85
CA ALA A 25 -9.09 7.84 -7.59
C ALA A 25 -10.55 8.26 -7.35
N GLU A 26 -11.52 7.69 -8.08
CA GLU A 26 -12.94 7.93 -7.84
C GLU A 26 -13.40 7.42 -6.46
N LEU A 27 -12.92 6.25 -6.01
CA LEU A 27 -13.22 5.74 -4.67
C LEU A 27 -12.65 6.65 -3.58
N VAL A 28 -11.40 7.10 -3.75
CA VAL A 28 -10.77 8.08 -2.84
C VAL A 28 -11.57 9.38 -2.80
N LYS A 29 -11.99 9.89 -3.97
CA LYS A 29 -12.82 11.09 -4.09
C LYS A 29 -14.11 10.94 -3.30
N GLN A 30 -14.84 9.84 -3.50
CA GLN A 30 -16.11 9.56 -2.82
C GLN A 30 -15.94 9.44 -1.30
N GLY A 31 -14.91 8.71 -0.84
CA GLY A 31 -14.62 8.58 0.59
C GLY A 31 -14.29 9.93 1.22
N PHE A 32 -13.46 10.74 0.55
CA PHE A 32 -13.08 12.07 1.02
C PHE A 32 -14.28 13.03 1.08
N THR A 33 -15.12 13.08 0.05
CA THR A 33 -16.31 13.95 0.03
C THR A 33 -17.33 13.51 1.07
N THR A 34 -17.54 12.20 1.23
CA THR A 34 -18.47 11.66 2.25
C THR A 34 -18.01 12.01 3.66
N ALA A 35 -16.71 11.93 3.94
CA ALA A 35 -16.15 12.34 5.23
C ALA A 35 -16.30 13.85 5.45
N ALA A 36 -15.99 14.66 4.43
CA ALA A 36 -16.12 16.11 4.49
C ALA A 36 -17.56 16.59 4.72
N GLU A 37 -18.56 15.84 4.24
CA GLU A 37 -19.99 16.13 4.44
C GLU A 37 -20.52 15.70 5.82
N ARG A 38 -19.90 14.67 6.44
CA ARG A 38 -20.30 14.13 7.75
C ARG A 38 -19.68 14.88 8.93
N GLU A 39 -18.46 15.35 8.77
CA GLU A 39 -17.75 16.11 9.80
C GLU A 39 -18.39 17.51 9.94
N ALA A 40 -18.62 17.98 11.17
CA ALA A 40 -19.18 19.30 11.42
C ALA A 40 -18.28 20.38 10.79
N ALA A 41 -18.81 21.04 9.75
CA ALA A 41 -18.26 22.18 9.01
C ALA A 41 -16.72 22.23 9.00
N LEU A 42 -16.09 21.49 8.07
CA LEU A 42 -14.72 21.82 7.67
C LEU A 42 -14.66 23.33 7.41
N PRO A 43 -13.68 24.05 7.99
CA PRO A 43 -13.60 25.51 7.87
C PRO A 43 -13.28 25.97 6.43
N LEU A 44 -13.01 25.03 5.53
CA LEU A 44 -12.60 25.25 4.15
C LEU A 44 -13.40 24.36 3.21
N ILE A 45 -13.78 24.91 2.06
CA ILE A 45 -14.38 24.12 0.98
C ILE A 45 -13.34 23.18 0.36
N VAL A 46 -13.79 22.05 -0.18
CA VAL A 46 -12.96 21.12 -0.94
C VAL A 46 -13.17 21.39 -2.44
N ARG A 47 -12.07 21.58 -3.18
CA ARG A 47 -12.09 21.66 -4.65
C ARG A 47 -11.35 20.48 -5.24
N ILE A 48 -11.96 19.85 -6.24
CA ILE A 48 -11.41 18.67 -6.90
C ILE A 48 -10.61 19.13 -8.12
N TYR A 49 -9.38 18.66 -8.20
CA TYR A 49 -8.46 18.88 -9.31
C TYR A 49 -8.15 17.54 -9.96
N SER A 50 -8.50 17.43 -11.23
CA SER A 50 -8.32 16.20 -12.00
C SER A 50 -7.00 16.23 -12.75
N THR A 51 -6.21 15.18 -12.60
CA THR A 51 -4.97 14.96 -13.35
C THR A 51 -5.03 13.66 -14.15
N THR A 52 -4.05 13.48 -15.03
CA THR A 52 -3.59 12.20 -15.55
C THR A 52 -2.65 11.52 -14.55
N ASP A 53 -1.95 10.47 -14.97
CA ASP A 53 -0.84 9.84 -14.24
C ASP A 53 0.55 10.36 -14.68
N ASP A 54 0.61 11.41 -15.50
CA ASP A 54 1.85 12.11 -15.85
C ASP A 54 2.31 13.01 -14.69
N PRO A 55 3.54 12.85 -14.17
CA PRO A 55 4.08 13.71 -13.13
C PRO A 55 4.10 15.20 -13.47
N LEU A 56 4.28 15.58 -14.74
CA LEU A 56 4.28 16.99 -15.15
C LEU A 56 2.90 17.62 -14.99
N ASP A 57 1.84 16.88 -15.37
CA ASP A 57 0.46 17.33 -15.21
C ASP A 57 0.08 17.52 -13.73
N VAL A 58 0.57 16.63 -12.87
CA VAL A 58 0.44 16.77 -11.41
C VAL A 58 1.10 18.05 -10.90
N LEU A 59 2.33 18.36 -11.33
CA LEU A 59 3.03 19.59 -10.92
C LEU A 59 2.32 20.85 -11.40
N ILE A 60 1.85 20.86 -12.66
CA ILE A 60 1.10 21.98 -13.24
C ILE A 60 -0.19 22.20 -12.46
N THR A 61 -0.93 21.13 -12.19
CA THR A 61 -2.20 21.19 -11.46
C THR A 61 -2.00 21.61 -10.00
N TYR A 62 -0.92 21.17 -9.37
CA TYR A 62 -0.55 21.64 -8.02
C TYR A 62 -0.34 23.15 -7.99
N HIS A 63 0.41 23.71 -8.94
CA HIS A 63 0.56 25.17 -9.06
C HIS A 63 -0.76 25.89 -9.30
N GLN A 64 -1.61 25.37 -10.19
CA GLN A 64 -2.93 25.94 -10.43
C GLN A 64 -3.80 25.96 -9.18
N ALA A 65 -3.70 24.95 -8.33
CA ALA A 65 -4.40 24.92 -7.05
C ALA A 65 -3.89 26.02 -6.11
N LEU A 66 -2.57 26.20 -6.00
CA LEU A 66 -1.97 27.28 -5.21
C LEU A 66 -2.42 28.66 -5.69
N ASP A 67 -2.34 28.91 -7.00
CA ASP A 67 -2.76 30.19 -7.60
C ASP A 67 -4.26 30.47 -7.40
N ALA A 68 -5.07 29.42 -7.27
CA ALA A 68 -6.50 29.52 -6.96
C ALA A 68 -6.80 29.74 -5.46
N GLY A 69 -5.78 29.76 -4.59
CA GLY A 69 -5.90 29.98 -3.15
C GLY A 69 -5.95 28.69 -2.33
N ALA A 70 -5.43 27.56 -2.82
CA ALA A 70 -5.32 26.35 -2.01
C ALA A 70 -4.39 26.60 -0.82
N VAL A 71 -4.89 26.37 0.40
CA VAL A 71 -4.12 26.51 1.65
C VAL A 71 -3.73 25.16 2.24
N PHE A 72 -4.26 24.08 1.68
CA PHE A 72 -3.94 22.70 1.99
C PHE A 72 -4.16 21.85 0.75
N VAL A 73 -3.30 20.86 0.51
CA VAL A 73 -3.42 19.95 -0.64
C VAL A 73 -3.50 18.51 -0.15
N VAL A 74 -4.44 17.75 -0.70
CA VAL A 74 -4.54 16.30 -0.55
C VAL A 74 -4.28 15.67 -1.92
N GLY A 75 -3.32 14.76 -1.98
CA GLY A 75 -2.80 14.18 -3.21
C GLY A 75 -1.37 14.63 -3.51
N PRO A 76 -0.76 14.09 -4.58
CA PRO A 76 -1.34 13.19 -5.58
C PRO A 76 -1.42 11.74 -5.07
N LEU A 77 -2.10 10.90 -5.85
CA LEU A 77 -2.28 9.47 -5.55
C LEU A 77 -1.19 8.57 -6.14
N THR A 78 -0.50 9.02 -7.20
CA THR A 78 0.49 8.20 -7.92
C THR A 78 1.89 8.37 -7.33
N ARG A 79 2.64 7.27 -7.23
CA ARG A 79 4.00 7.26 -6.66
C ARG A 79 4.98 8.17 -7.42
N ASN A 80 4.88 8.19 -8.75
CA ASN A 80 5.66 9.07 -9.61
C ASN A 80 5.32 10.56 -9.40
N GLY A 81 4.03 10.90 -9.22
CA GLY A 81 3.57 12.25 -8.92
C GLY A 81 4.03 12.74 -7.56
N VAL A 82 3.97 11.87 -6.54
CA VAL A 82 4.51 12.17 -5.19
C VAL A 82 6.02 12.44 -5.26
N THR A 83 6.76 11.59 -5.98
CA THR A 83 8.22 11.74 -6.14
C THR A 83 8.59 13.03 -6.89
N ALA A 84 7.82 13.39 -7.91
CA ALA A 84 8.02 14.64 -8.65
C ALA A 84 7.78 15.87 -7.77
N LEU A 85 6.69 15.89 -6.98
CA LEU A 85 6.43 16.97 -6.03
C LEU A 85 7.53 17.09 -4.97
N ALA A 86 7.94 15.97 -4.38
CA ALA A 86 9.02 15.95 -3.39
C ALA A 86 10.33 16.54 -3.94
N SER A 87 10.61 16.38 -5.23
CA SER A 87 11.84 16.86 -5.88
C SER A 87 11.72 18.29 -6.44
N SER A 88 10.50 18.81 -6.61
CA SER A 88 10.23 20.05 -7.34
C SER A 88 10.53 21.33 -6.57
N HIS A 89 10.68 21.27 -5.24
CA HIS A 89 10.78 22.43 -4.33
C HIS A 89 9.55 23.38 -4.34
N VAL A 90 8.42 22.96 -4.92
CA VAL A 90 7.23 23.81 -5.08
C VAL A 90 6.18 23.64 -3.97
N VAL A 91 6.44 22.74 -3.00
CA VAL A 91 5.51 22.40 -1.92
C VAL A 91 5.43 23.54 -0.89
N ALA A 92 4.60 24.53 -1.19
CA ALA A 92 4.49 25.77 -0.41
C ALA A 92 3.49 25.67 0.76
N VAL A 93 2.47 24.84 0.63
CA VAL A 93 1.43 24.63 1.66
C VAL A 93 1.47 23.20 2.17
N PRO A 94 0.97 22.92 3.39
CA PRO A 94 0.87 21.56 3.90
C PRO A 94 0.16 20.66 2.88
N THR A 95 0.86 19.61 2.47
CA THR A 95 0.45 18.71 1.38
C THR A 95 0.48 17.29 1.89
N LEU A 96 -0.68 16.63 1.92
CA LEU A 96 -0.85 15.23 2.28
C LEU A 96 -0.91 14.39 1.01
N ALA A 97 0.24 13.88 0.56
CA ALA A 97 0.33 12.96 -0.56
C ALA A 97 -0.31 11.61 -0.21
N LEU A 98 -1.04 11.00 -1.14
CA LEU A 98 -1.79 9.75 -0.91
C LEU A 98 -0.99 8.49 -1.28
N ASN A 99 0.33 8.63 -1.35
CA ASN A 99 1.26 7.55 -1.66
C ASN A 99 2.64 7.87 -1.09
N SER A 100 3.60 6.98 -1.30
CA SER A 100 5.01 7.19 -0.96
C SER A 100 5.81 7.67 -2.17
N THR A 101 7.09 7.97 -1.97
CA THR A 101 8.05 8.20 -3.05
C THR A 101 8.54 6.88 -3.65
N ASP A 102 9.12 6.93 -4.86
CA ASP A 102 9.75 5.78 -5.51
C ASP A 102 11.12 5.44 -4.92
N ARG A 103 11.72 6.38 -4.17
CA ARG A 103 13.07 6.27 -3.61
C ARG A 103 13.11 6.93 -2.23
N ASP A 104 14.03 6.47 -1.41
CA ASP A 104 14.36 7.15 -0.15
C ASP A 104 14.95 8.52 -0.47
N MET A 105 14.31 9.56 0.02
CA MET A 105 14.74 10.94 -0.15
C MET A 105 14.33 11.78 1.05
N MET A 106 15.04 12.88 1.26
CA MET A 106 14.64 13.86 2.26
C MET A 106 13.40 14.59 1.75
N LEU A 107 12.31 14.53 2.52
CA LEU A 107 11.05 15.15 2.14
C LEU A 107 11.06 16.65 2.46
N PRO A 108 10.43 17.48 1.62
CA PRO A 108 10.14 18.87 1.97
C PRO A 108 9.35 18.96 3.29
N PRO A 109 9.55 20.01 4.10
CA PRO A 109 8.94 20.09 5.44
C PRO A 109 7.41 20.15 5.42
N ASN A 110 6.82 20.63 4.32
CA ASN A 110 5.37 20.70 4.13
C ASN A 110 4.78 19.49 3.40
N LEU A 111 5.58 18.46 3.09
CA LEU A 111 5.12 17.26 2.40
C LEU A 111 4.98 16.10 3.39
N PHE A 112 3.75 15.63 3.58
CA PHE A 112 3.41 14.48 4.40
C PHE A 112 2.94 13.35 3.49
N LEU A 113 3.30 12.12 3.84
CA LEU A 113 2.95 10.93 3.07
C LEU A 113 1.89 10.13 3.82
N PHE A 114 0.78 9.84 3.14
CA PHE A 114 -0.29 8.98 3.61
C PHE A 114 -0.58 7.93 2.54
N GLY A 115 0.18 6.85 2.57
CA GLY A 115 -0.06 5.69 1.70
C GLY A 115 -0.42 4.47 2.52
N LEU A 116 -1.04 3.49 1.88
CA LEU A 116 -1.00 2.11 2.38
C LEU A 116 0.46 1.66 2.30
N GLN A 117 1.23 1.92 3.36
CA GLN A 117 2.60 1.43 3.49
C GLN A 117 2.51 -0.07 3.77
N SER A 118 2.41 -0.85 2.71
CA SER A 118 2.46 -2.30 2.78
C SER A 118 3.70 -2.79 3.54
N GLU A 119 4.77 -2.01 3.57
CA GLU A 119 5.98 -2.24 4.36
C GLU A 119 5.70 -2.19 5.87
N SER A 120 4.96 -1.20 6.35
CA SER A 120 4.56 -1.10 7.76
C SER A 120 3.67 -2.29 8.15
N GLU A 121 2.80 -2.73 7.24
CA GLU A 121 2.04 -3.95 7.42
C GLU A 121 2.94 -5.20 7.52
N ALA A 122 3.96 -5.33 6.66
CA ALA A 122 4.92 -6.42 6.73
C ALA A 122 5.71 -6.43 8.05
N VAL A 123 6.06 -5.27 8.61
CA VAL A 123 6.67 -5.15 9.95
C VAL A 123 5.71 -5.68 11.02
N TYR A 124 4.45 -5.26 11.01
CA TYR A 124 3.47 -5.76 11.98
C TYR A 124 3.18 -7.26 11.82
N ILE A 125 3.17 -7.77 10.59
CA ILE A 125 3.04 -9.20 10.35
C ILE A 125 4.25 -9.97 10.89
N ALA A 126 5.47 -9.43 10.80
CA ALA A 126 6.65 -10.00 11.45
C ALA A 126 6.49 -10.02 12.97
N GLU A 127 5.98 -8.95 13.59
CA GLU A 127 5.70 -8.92 15.04
C GLU A 127 4.66 -9.95 15.46
N MET A 128 3.58 -10.09 14.69
CA MET A 128 2.59 -11.13 14.91
C MET A 128 3.21 -12.53 14.76
N ALA A 129 4.06 -12.72 13.76
CA ALA A 129 4.74 -13.98 13.49
C ALA A 129 5.69 -14.39 14.63
N LEU A 130 6.30 -13.44 15.34
CA LEU A 130 7.15 -13.72 16.52
C LEU A 130 6.37 -14.40 17.64
N SER A 131 5.08 -14.11 17.78
CA SER A 131 4.21 -14.80 18.75
C SER A 131 3.95 -16.27 18.42
N ALA A 132 4.34 -16.75 17.23
CA ALA A 132 4.12 -18.13 16.79
C ALA A 132 5.11 -19.15 17.40
N GLY A 133 6.13 -18.69 18.13
CA GLY A 133 7.16 -19.56 18.71
C GLY A 133 8.04 -20.29 17.67
N LYS A 134 8.16 -19.71 16.48
CA LYS A 134 8.97 -20.21 15.36
C LYS A 134 10.27 -19.41 15.31
N SER A 135 11.32 -19.99 14.73
CA SER A 135 12.65 -19.37 14.63
C SER A 135 13.20 -19.32 13.20
N HIS A 136 12.50 -19.89 12.23
CA HIS A 136 12.88 -19.88 10.83
C HIS A 136 11.75 -19.37 9.93
N ALA A 137 11.98 -18.26 9.22
CA ALA A 137 11.02 -17.68 8.28
C ALA A 137 11.38 -18.05 6.83
N ILE A 138 10.39 -18.53 6.09
CA ILE A 138 10.48 -18.77 4.65
C ILE A 138 9.65 -17.70 3.96
N ILE A 139 10.32 -16.78 3.27
CA ILE A 139 9.67 -15.65 2.60
C ILE A 139 9.52 -15.97 1.12
N ILE A 140 8.29 -16.04 0.64
CA ILE A 140 8.02 -16.26 -0.79
C ILE A 140 7.68 -14.91 -1.42
N GLN A 141 8.47 -14.49 -2.40
CA GLN A 141 8.40 -13.18 -3.04
C GLN A 141 8.41 -13.31 -4.58
N ASP A 142 7.96 -12.31 -5.33
CA ASP A 142 8.17 -12.23 -6.77
C ASP A 142 9.16 -11.11 -7.13
N ASN A 143 9.40 -10.91 -8.43
CA ASN A 143 10.32 -9.89 -8.92
C ASN A 143 9.74 -8.46 -8.92
N SER A 144 8.54 -8.24 -8.39
CA SER A 144 7.97 -6.90 -8.29
C SER A 144 8.65 -6.08 -7.20
N GLY A 145 8.81 -4.78 -7.45
CA GLY A 145 9.41 -3.89 -6.45
C GLY A 145 8.60 -3.81 -5.15
N LEU A 146 7.28 -4.03 -5.20
CA LEU A 146 6.46 -4.12 -3.99
C LEU A 146 6.81 -5.37 -3.17
N SER A 147 6.83 -6.54 -3.80
CA SER A 147 7.16 -7.81 -3.15
C SER A 147 8.52 -7.77 -2.45
N GLN A 148 9.53 -7.21 -3.13
CA GLN A 148 10.87 -7.02 -2.55
C GLN A 148 10.87 -6.09 -1.34
N ARG A 149 10.06 -5.03 -1.35
CA ARG A 149 9.93 -4.13 -0.18
C ARG A 149 9.23 -4.81 0.99
N LEU A 150 8.19 -5.61 0.74
CA LEU A 150 7.54 -6.39 1.80
C LEU A 150 8.49 -7.43 2.41
N GLN A 151 9.19 -8.17 1.55
CA GLN A 151 10.16 -9.17 1.97
C GLN A 151 11.22 -8.52 2.86
N ARG A 152 11.76 -7.37 2.44
CA ARG A 152 12.77 -6.64 3.21
C ARG A 152 12.24 -6.17 4.54
N ALA A 153 11.09 -5.50 4.56
CA ALA A 153 10.47 -4.98 5.78
C ALA A 153 10.16 -6.11 6.79
N PHE A 154 9.63 -7.25 6.32
CA PHE A 154 9.41 -8.42 7.16
C PHE A 154 10.73 -9.02 7.67
N ALA A 155 11.71 -9.24 6.78
CA ALA A 155 12.98 -9.87 7.12
C ALA A 155 13.77 -9.04 8.14
N ASP A 156 13.84 -7.73 7.94
CA ASP A 156 14.56 -6.81 8.82
C ASP A 156 13.98 -6.85 10.24
N ARG A 157 12.66 -6.86 10.38
CA ARG A 157 12.01 -6.99 11.70
C ARG A 157 12.14 -8.40 12.29
N TRP A 158 12.01 -9.44 11.48
CA TRP A 158 12.09 -10.84 11.93
C TRP A 158 13.48 -11.18 12.45
N LEU A 159 14.52 -10.76 11.73
CA LEU A 159 15.92 -11.00 12.05
C LEU A 159 16.47 -10.10 13.17
N SER A 160 15.70 -9.10 13.61
CA SER A 160 16.07 -8.30 14.79
C SER A 160 15.97 -9.09 16.10
N GLU A 161 15.24 -10.21 16.11
CA GLU A 161 15.20 -11.11 17.25
C GLU A 161 16.34 -12.12 17.21
N PHE A 162 17.02 -12.28 18.34
CA PHE A 162 18.18 -13.16 18.44
C PHE A 162 17.81 -14.63 18.18
N GLY A 163 18.59 -15.29 17.33
CA GLY A 163 18.40 -16.71 16.98
C GLY A 163 17.42 -16.96 15.82
N ASN A 164 16.73 -15.92 15.35
CA ASN A 164 15.89 -16.02 14.17
C ASN A 164 16.72 -16.10 12.89
N THR A 165 16.21 -16.88 11.94
CA THR A 165 16.79 -17.03 10.60
C THR A 165 15.70 -16.83 9.55
N ALA A 166 16.08 -16.40 8.36
CA ALA A 166 15.17 -16.21 7.24
C ALA A 166 15.81 -16.68 5.93
N GLU A 167 15.01 -17.31 5.08
CA GLU A 167 15.34 -17.58 3.68
C GLU A 167 14.29 -16.97 2.76
N SER A 168 14.68 -16.64 1.53
CA SER A 168 13.78 -16.09 0.53
C SER A 168 13.74 -16.98 -0.70
N ILE A 169 12.53 -17.30 -1.13
CA ILE A 169 12.24 -18.12 -2.30
C ILE A 169 11.52 -17.24 -3.30
N GLU A 170 12.08 -17.14 -4.51
CA GLU A 170 11.40 -16.46 -5.60
C GLU A 170 10.25 -17.33 -6.12
N TYR A 171 9.07 -16.73 -6.26
CA TYR A 171 7.95 -17.27 -7.01
C TYR A 171 8.37 -17.30 -8.47
N ASP A 172 8.69 -18.50 -8.93
CA ASP A 172 8.99 -18.78 -10.32
C ASP A 172 8.17 -20.01 -10.75
N GLU A 173 7.72 -20.04 -12.00
CA GLU A 173 6.92 -21.12 -12.56
C GLU A 173 7.70 -22.22 -13.37
N PRO A 174 8.95 -22.63 -13.04
CA PRO A 174 9.54 -23.80 -13.66
C PRO A 174 8.88 -25.08 -13.17
N GLN A 175 9.05 -26.14 -13.97
CA GLN A 175 8.59 -27.48 -13.60
C GLN A 175 9.15 -27.90 -12.23
N GLY A 176 8.23 -28.22 -11.31
CA GLY A 176 8.57 -28.75 -9.98
C GLY A 176 8.74 -27.72 -8.86
N PHE A 177 8.51 -26.42 -9.08
CA PHE A 177 8.46 -25.43 -7.97
C PHE A 177 7.42 -25.84 -6.91
N PHE A 178 6.17 -25.98 -7.35
CA PHE A 178 5.04 -26.31 -6.49
C PHE A 178 5.18 -27.66 -5.76
N SER A 179 5.75 -28.68 -6.42
CA SER A 179 5.90 -30.00 -5.81
C SER A 179 6.93 -30.04 -4.68
N ARG A 180 7.89 -29.10 -4.66
CA ARG A 180 8.91 -29.01 -3.60
C ARG A 180 8.48 -28.15 -2.41
N LEU A 181 7.54 -27.22 -2.60
CA LEU A 181 7.10 -26.28 -1.55
C LEU A 181 6.67 -26.97 -0.26
N ARG A 182 5.96 -28.11 -0.35
CA ARG A 182 5.50 -28.86 0.84
C ARG A 182 6.66 -29.34 1.71
N LYS A 183 7.76 -29.76 1.07
CA LYS A 183 8.97 -30.23 1.76
C LYS A 183 9.73 -29.04 2.34
N TYR A 184 9.92 -27.98 1.56
CA TYR A 184 10.67 -26.79 2.00
C TYR A 184 9.99 -26.08 3.16
N THR A 185 8.67 -25.91 3.10
CA THR A 185 7.91 -25.22 4.15
C THR A 185 7.66 -26.07 5.38
N GLY A 186 7.91 -27.37 5.32
CA GLY A 186 7.78 -28.27 6.46
C GLY A 186 8.92 -28.10 7.47
N GLY A 187 8.58 -28.09 8.76
CA GLY A 187 9.55 -27.99 9.85
C GLY A 187 8.90 -27.41 11.09
N GLU A 188 9.29 -27.89 12.28
CA GLU A 188 8.70 -27.41 13.53
C GLU A 188 9.03 -25.94 13.81
N GLN A 189 10.17 -25.47 13.31
CA GLN A 189 10.63 -24.09 13.49
C GLN A 189 10.21 -23.15 12.36
N ASN A 190 9.56 -23.68 11.32
CA ASN A 190 9.26 -22.92 10.12
C ASN A 190 7.97 -22.12 10.27
N LEU A 191 7.97 -20.94 9.68
CA LEU A 191 6.79 -20.22 9.24
C LEU A 191 6.98 -19.76 7.80
N VAL A 192 5.87 -19.38 7.15
CA VAL A 192 5.89 -18.83 5.81
C VAL A 192 5.34 -17.41 5.83
N PHE A 193 6.04 -16.47 5.19
CA PHE A 193 5.53 -15.14 4.87
C PHE A 193 5.36 -15.02 3.35
N LEU A 194 4.16 -14.64 2.90
CA LEU A 194 3.83 -14.45 1.49
C LEU A 194 3.89 -12.96 1.15
N ALA A 195 4.99 -12.55 0.53
CA ALA A 195 5.13 -11.24 -0.08
C ALA A 195 4.57 -11.25 -1.51
N LEU A 196 3.34 -11.75 -1.71
CA LEU A 196 2.75 -11.98 -3.04
C LEU A 196 1.38 -11.32 -3.17
N ASP A 197 0.97 -11.04 -4.41
CA ASP A 197 -0.42 -10.68 -4.71
C ASP A 197 -1.40 -11.84 -4.41
N ALA A 198 -2.69 -11.50 -4.29
CA ALA A 198 -3.74 -12.49 -4.02
C ALA A 198 -3.78 -13.66 -5.01
N ASN A 199 -3.52 -13.42 -6.30
CA ASN A 199 -3.60 -14.47 -7.31
C ASN A 199 -2.48 -15.50 -7.12
N LYS A 200 -1.25 -15.04 -6.90
CA LYS A 200 -0.09 -15.91 -6.67
C LYS A 200 -0.17 -16.61 -5.32
N ALA A 201 -0.55 -15.89 -4.26
CA ALA A 201 -0.73 -16.46 -2.93
C ALA A 201 -1.74 -17.62 -2.91
N ARG A 202 -2.88 -17.48 -3.61
CA ARG A 202 -3.89 -18.53 -3.74
C ARG A 202 -3.35 -19.76 -4.48
N ARG A 203 -2.57 -19.57 -5.55
CA ARG A 203 -1.99 -20.69 -6.31
C ARG A 203 -1.01 -21.52 -5.49
N ILE A 204 -0.19 -20.90 -4.65
CA ILE A 204 0.82 -21.62 -3.87
C ILE A 204 0.27 -22.26 -2.60
N ARG A 205 -0.78 -21.68 -2.00
CA ARG A 205 -1.28 -22.07 -0.67
C ARG A 205 -1.57 -23.58 -0.53
N PRO A 206 -2.16 -24.29 -1.52
CA PRO A 206 -2.37 -25.74 -1.46
C PRO A 206 -1.09 -26.58 -1.43
N TYR A 207 0.01 -26.02 -1.92
CA TYR A 207 1.31 -26.68 -2.03
C TYR A 207 2.22 -26.47 -0.83
N LEU A 208 1.89 -25.53 0.07
CA LEU A 208 2.60 -25.33 1.33
C LEU A 208 2.29 -26.48 2.30
N ASN A 209 3.17 -26.69 3.29
CA ASN A 209 2.91 -27.63 4.36
C ASN A 209 1.72 -27.14 5.20
N PRO A 210 0.66 -27.96 5.39
CA PRO A 210 -0.56 -27.53 6.07
C PRO A 210 -0.38 -27.23 7.56
N GLN A 211 0.69 -27.71 8.20
CA GLN A 211 0.99 -27.48 9.62
C GLN A 211 1.85 -26.24 9.85
N THR A 212 2.39 -25.65 8.79
CA THR A 212 3.27 -24.49 8.88
C THR A 212 2.42 -23.22 8.92
N PRO A 213 2.58 -22.34 9.93
CA PRO A 213 1.89 -21.06 9.97
C PRO A 213 2.21 -20.22 8.73
N VAL A 214 1.17 -19.68 8.09
CA VAL A 214 1.31 -18.83 6.89
C VAL A 214 0.79 -17.43 7.20
N TYR A 215 1.62 -16.44 6.95
CA TYR A 215 1.36 -15.03 7.15
C TYR A 215 1.41 -14.29 5.81
N ALA A 216 0.60 -13.24 5.67
CA ALA A 216 0.62 -12.37 4.51
C ALA A 216 0.11 -10.97 4.87
N THR A 217 0.38 -9.98 4.02
CA THR A 217 -0.28 -8.68 4.10
C THR A 217 -1.69 -8.73 3.50
N SER A 218 -2.50 -7.70 3.71
CA SER A 218 -3.82 -7.41 3.16
C SER A 218 -3.93 -7.60 1.65
N GLN A 219 -2.80 -7.58 0.94
CA GLN A 219 -2.67 -7.90 -0.49
C GLN A 219 -3.23 -9.27 -0.89
N VAL A 220 -3.37 -10.23 0.04
CA VAL A 220 -4.00 -11.52 -0.25
C VAL A 220 -5.53 -11.49 -0.20
N PHE A 221 -6.10 -10.43 0.38
CA PHE A 221 -7.53 -10.22 0.48
C PHE A 221 -8.05 -9.49 -0.76
N VAL A 222 -9.15 -9.98 -1.32
CA VAL A 222 -9.86 -9.36 -2.45
C VAL A 222 -11.33 -9.27 -2.08
N THR A 223 -11.87 -8.07 -2.03
CA THR A 223 -13.25 -7.74 -1.59
C THR A 223 -14.34 -8.16 -2.61
N ARG A 224 -14.20 -9.30 -3.27
CA ARG A 224 -15.27 -9.85 -4.14
C ARG A 224 -16.07 -10.89 -3.36
N GLU A 225 -17.37 -10.65 -3.28
CA GLU A 225 -18.41 -11.47 -2.63
C GLU A 225 -18.60 -12.83 -3.33
N ASP A 226 -17.59 -13.70 -3.29
CA ASP A 226 -17.78 -15.07 -3.75
C ASP A 226 -17.32 -16.06 -2.66
N PRO A 227 -18.27 -16.75 -1.98
CA PRO A 227 -17.99 -17.66 -0.86
C PRO A 227 -17.00 -18.78 -1.17
N LEU A 228 -16.84 -19.17 -2.45
CA LEU A 228 -15.87 -20.17 -2.89
C LEU A 228 -14.44 -19.61 -2.95
N PHE A 229 -14.26 -18.30 -3.13
CA PHE A 229 -12.96 -17.66 -3.32
C PHE A 229 -12.18 -17.43 -2.00
N ASN A 230 -12.86 -17.48 -0.86
CA ASN A 230 -12.25 -17.36 0.47
C ASN A 230 -11.83 -18.71 1.06
N HIS A 231 -12.29 -19.84 0.49
CA HIS A 231 -11.96 -21.17 1.00
C HIS A 231 -10.47 -21.53 0.78
N ASP A 232 -9.86 -21.02 -0.29
CA ASP A 232 -8.46 -21.25 -0.67
C ASP A 232 -7.45 -20.51 0.24
N LEU A 233 -7.90 -19.54 1.05
CA LEU A 233 -7.07 -18.78 1.97
C LEU A 233 -7.16 -19.28 3.42
N ASN A 234 -7.85 -20.41 3.65
CA ASN A 234 -8.06 -20.95 4.99
C ASN A 234 -6.73 -21.09 5.78
N GLY A 235 -6.68 -20.44 6.95
CA GLY A 235 -5.55 -20.48 7.87
C GLY A 235 -4.41 -19.49 7.59
N ILE A 236 -4.51 -18.63 6.56
CA ILE A 236 -3.58 -17.51 6.41
C ILE A 236 -3.97 -16.41 7.41
N ARG A 237 -3.00 -15.95 8.20
CA ARG A 237 -3.16 -14.78 9.06
C ARG A 237 -2.70 -13.54 8.30
N PHE A 238 -3.61 -12.58 8.12
CA PHE A 238 -3.31 -11.28 7.51
C PHE A 238 -3.93 -10.17 8.35
N MET A 239 -3.45 -8.95 8.16
CA MET A 239 -3.99 -7.76 8.79
C MET A 239 -4.95 -7.07 7.82
N ASP A 240 -6.01 -6.46 8.34
CA ASP A 240 -6.94 -5.64 7.55
C ASP A 240 -7.32 -4.39 8.34
N MET A 241 -7.87 -3.39 7.66
CA MET A 241 -8.28 -2.14 8.29
C MET A 241 -9.45 -2.37 9.27
N PRO A 242 -9.45 -1.73 10.46
CA PRO A 242 -10.47 -1.95 11.50
C PRO A 242 -11.93 -1.75 11.05
N TRP A 243 -12.17 -0.94 10.02
CA TRP A 243 -13.52 -0.61 9.55
C TRP A 243 -14.23 -1.75 8.81
N LEU A 244 -13.51 -2.82 8.43
CA LEU A 244 -14.09 -4.07 7.90
C LEU A 244 -14.45 -5.07 9.01
N LEU A 245 -13.98 -4.84 10.24
CA LEU A 245 -14.15 -5.76 11.37
C LEU A 245 -15.33 -5.38 12.28
N GLN A 246 -16.01 -4.28 11.99
CA GLN A 246 -17.21 -3.82 12.70
C GLN A 246 -18.23 -3.27 11.69
N PRO A 247 -19.26 -4.06 11.30
CA PRO A 247 -20.38 -3.57 10.51
C PRO A 247 -21.29 -2.62 11.30
#